data_AF-A0A6B3HR37-F1
#
_entry.id   AF-A0A6B3HR37-F1
#
_cell.length_a   1.000
_cell.length_b   1.000
_cell.length_c   1.000
_cell.angle_alpha   90.00
_cell.angle_beta   90.00
_cell.angle_gamma   90.00
#
_symmetry.space_group_name_H-M   'P 1'
#
loop_
_entity.id
_entity.type
_entity.pdbx_description
1 polymer ?
#
loop_
_entity_poly.entity_id
_entity_poly.type
_entity_poly.pdbx_seq_one_letter_code
_entity_poly.pdbx_strand_id
1 'polypeptide(L)'
;MPEAAYRRIAADIRRRIRAGEWAIGQALPSRRDMATEYQVHEQTTRLTYDLLRRSGVLDGERGRHVTVAHPPAVRTLTNADLPWPYSSETTDTRPRPATEELAARLGVRPGVMLHHETVECLDPGGHSAMIVSSWWRGQRRPHASH
;
A
#
# COMPACT_ATOMS: atom_id res chain seq x y z
N MET A 1 -11.39 15.88 13.75
CA MET A 1 -10.46 14.90 14.33
C MET A 1 -9.05 15.34 13.98
N PRO A 2 -8.13 15.49 14.95
CA PRO A 2 -6.76 15.89 14.64
C PRO A 2 -6.13 14.85 13.70
N GLU A 3 -5.48 15.32 12.63
CA GLU A 3 -4.82 14.46 11.67
C GLU A 3 -3.70 13.68 12.36
N ALA A 4 -3.65 12.36 12.14
CA ALA A 4 -2.65 11.50 12.78
C ALA A 4 -1.23 12.00 12.48
N ALA A 5 -0.37 12.08 13.51
CA ALA A 5 0.94 12.74 13.42
C ALA A 5 1.81 12.26 12.24
N TYR A 6 1.75 10.97 11.89
CA TYR A 6 2.49 10.41 10.76
C TYR A 6 2.06 10.99 9.40
N ARG A 7 0.78 11.35 9.22
CA ARG A 7 0.27 11.95 7.98
C ARG A 7 0.77 13.39 7.81
N ARG A 8 0.78 14.16 8.91
CA ARG A 8 1.35 15.52 8.93
C ARG A 8 2.83 15.50 8.54
N ILE A 9 3.61 14.59 9.13
CA ILE A 9 5.04 14.45 8.79
C ILE A 9 5.21 14.00 7.34
N ALA A 10 4.38 13.09 6.84
CA ALA A 10 4.42 12.67 5.44
C ALA A 10 4.14 13.83 4.46
N ALA A 11 3.17 14.68 4.79
CA ALA A 11 2.87 15.88 4.01
C ALA A 11 4.05 16.86 4.00
N ASP A 12 4.71 17.03 5.14
CA ASP A 12 5.90 17.85 5.29
C ASP A 12 7.07 17.33 4.45
N ILE A 13 7.40 16.05 4.54
CA ILE A 13 8.45 15.42 3.72
C ILE A 13 8.16 15.60 2.23
N ARG A 14 6.90 15.41 1.79
CA ARG A 14 6.50 15.67 0.39
C ARG A 14 6.71 17.12 -0.03
N ARG A 15 6.55 18.08 0.88
CA ARG A 15 6.80 19.50 0.62
C ARG A 15 8.30 19.74 0.43
N ARG A 16 9.13 19.20 1.32
CA ARG A 16 10.60 19.33 1.29
C ARG A 16 11.21 18.71 0.02
N ILE A 17 10.74 17.52 -0.38
CA ILE A 17 11.13 16.89 -1.66
C ILE A 17 10.76 17.81 -2.85
N ARG A 18 9.54 18.35 -2.86
CA ARG A 18 9.10 19.29 -3.92
C ARG A 18 9.88 20.59 -3.93
N ALA A 19 10.38 21.04 -2.78
CA ALA A 19 11.25 22.20 -2.65
C ALA A 19 12.70 21.90 -3.07
N GLY A 20 13.04 20.65 -3.38
CA GLY A 20 14.39 20.24 -3.79
C GLY A 20 15.36 20.01 -2.65
N GLU A 21 14.89 19.93 -1.40
CA GLU A 21 15.76 19.63 -0.24
C GLU A 21 16.34 18.21 -0.31
N TRP A 22 15.61 17.29 -0.94
CA TRP A 22 16.09 15.96 -1.29
C TRP A 22 15.82 15.69 -2.77
N ALA A 23 16.88 15.41 -3.51
CA ALA A 23 16.80 15.07 -4.92
C ALA A 23 16.25 13.65 -5.12
N ILE A 24 15.70 13.40 -6.29
CA ILE A 24 15.30 12.05 -6.71
C ILE A 24 16.51 11.10 -6.63
N GLY A 25 16.32 9.91 -6.04
CA GLY A 25 17.38 8.93 -5.79
C GLY A 25 18.25 9.21 -4.57
N GLN A 26 18.14 10.40 -3.95
CA GLN A 26 18.88 10.74 -2.73
C GLN A 26 18.34 9.96 -1.53
N ALA A 27 19.25 9.47 -0.68
CA ALA A 27 18.89 8.85 0.58
C ALA A 27 18.32 9.88 1.57
N LEU A 28 17.20 9.52 2.20
CA LEU A 28 16.65 10.25 3.33
C LEU A 28 17.40 9.88 4.62
N PRO A 29 17.33 10.76 5.65
CA PRO A 29 17.81 10.43 6.98
C PRO A 29 17.18 9.14 7.53
N SER A 30 17.83 8.53 8.52
CA SER A 30 17.31 7.30 9.12
C SER A 30 16.01 7.57 9.89
N ARG A 31 15.24 6.52 10.19
CA ARG A 31 14.00 6.65 10.98
C ARG A 31 14.27 7.25 12.37
N ARG A 32 15.44 6.96 12.94
CA ARG A 32 15.88 7.48 14.25
C ARG A 32 16.20 8.96 14.17
N ASP A 33 16.89 9.39 13.11
CA ASP A 33 17.24 10.80 12.91
C ASP A 33 15.98 11.63 12.70
N MET A 34 15.07 11.15 11.85
CA MET A 34 13.78 11.81 11.63
C MET A 34 12.90 11.82 12.88
N ALA A 35 12.90 10.75 13.67
CA ALA A 35 12.19 10.74 14.96
C ALA A 35 12.72 11.82 15.91
N THR A 36 14.03 12.05 15.89
CA THR A 36 14.69 13.09 16.68
C THR A 36 14.33 14.48 16.15
N GLU A 37 14.40 14.68 14.83
CA GLU A 37 14.08 15.95 14.17
C GLU A 37 12.62 16.37 14.39
N TYR A 38 11.67 15.45 14.21
CA TYR A 38 10.24 15.73 14.39
C TYR A 38 9.77 15.58 15.85
N GLN A 39 10.68 15.23 16.78
CA GLN A 39 10.39 14.96 18.19
C GLN A 39 9.21 14.00 18.40
N VAL A 40 9.22 12.88 17.67
CA VAL A 40 8.19 11.84 17.72
C VAL A 40 8.78 10.49 18.09
N HIS A 41 7.92 9.55 18.46
CA HIS A 41 8.34 8.17 18.65
C HIS A 41 8.78 7.54 17.31
N GLU A 42 9.78 6.67 17.34
CA GLU A 42 10.31 6.01 16.11
C GLU A 42 9.21 5.27 15.33
N GLN A 43 8.23 4.70 16.05
CA GLN A 43 7.05 4.07 15.44
C GLN A 43 6.26 5.04 14.56
N THR A 44 6.13 6.31 14.95
CA THR A 44 5.45 7.33 14.14
C THR A 44 6.20 7.57 12.84
N THR A 45 7.54 7.69 12.91
CA THR A 45 8.38 7.82 11.71
C THR A 45 8.31 6.59 10.82
N ARG A 46 8.25 5.38 11.41
CA ARG A 46 8.04 4.14 10.65
C ARG A 46 6.73 4.20 9.86
N LEU A 47 5.62 4.57 10.49
CA LEU A 47 4.32 4.73 9.83
C LEU A 47 4.36 5.80 8.72
N THR A 48 5.07 6.91 8.95
CA THR A 48 5.30 7.96 7.94
C THR A 48 6.01 7.38 6.72
N TYR A 49 7.09 6.64 6.92
CA TYR A 49 7.88 6.05 5.83
C TYR A 49 7.07 4.98 5.08
N ASP A 50 6.34 4.14 5.81
CA ASP A 50 5.47 3.12 5.22
C ASP A 50 4.38 3.77 4.35
N LEU A 51 3.77 4.88 4.81
CA LEU A 51 2.81 5.66 4.02
C LEU A 51 3.44 6.27 2.76
N LEU A 52 4.64 6.85 2.88
CA LEU A 52 5.33 7.48 1.76
C LEU A 52 5.82 6.46 0.72
N ARG A 53 6.19 5.26 1.15
CA ARG A 53 6.50 4.13 0.26
C ARG A 53 5.27 3.65 -0.49
N ARG A 54 4.18 3.35 0.22
CA ARG A 54 2.91 2.93 -0.43
C ARG A 54 2.42 3.94 -1.47
N SER A 55 2.57 5.24 -1.19
CA SER A 55 2.21 6.31 -2.12
C SER A 55 3.25 6.60 -3.21
N GLY A 56 4.34 5.83 -3.30
CA GLY A 56 5.35 5.94 -4.34
C GLY A 56 6.26 7.17 -4.24
N VAL A 57 6.27 7.86 -3.10
CA VAL A 57 7.13 9.04 -2.86
C VAL A 57 8.55 8.61 -2.47
N LEU A 58 8.66 7.51 -1.74
CA LEU A 58 9.93 6.95 -1.29
C LEU A 58 10.12 5.54 -1.84
N ASP A 59 11.38 5.15 -2.00
CA ASP A 59 11.81 3.82 -2.42
C ASP A 59 12.74 3.17 -1.38
N GLY A 60 12.93 1.85 -1.46
CA GLY A 60 13.93 1.11 -0.69
C GLY A 60 13.39 -0.11 0.04
N GLU A 61 14.18 -1.17 0.03
CA GLU A 61 13.87 -2.46 0.67
C GLU A 61 14.16 -2.45 2.18
N ARG A 62 13.71 -3.50 2.86
CA ARG A 62 14.06 -3.75 4.26
C ARG A 62 15.58 -3.97 4.36
N GLY A 63 16.29 -3.12 5.10
CA GLY A 63 17.76 -3.21 5.27
C GLY A 63 18.59 -2.33 4.32
N ARG A 64 17.97 -1.59 3.40
CA ARG A 64 18.63 -0.58 2.56
C ARG A 64 18.18 0.84 2.93
N HIS A 65 19.00 1.83 2.60
CA HIS A 65 18.66 3.25 2.78
C HIS A 65 17.38 3.58 1.99
N VAL A 66 16.50 4.39 2.59
CA VAL A 66 15.27 4.86 1.94
C VAL A 66 15.63 6.04 1.06
N THR A 67 15.22 6.04 -0.21
CA THR A 67 15.54 7.11 -1.16
C THR A 67 14.28 7.81 -1.67
N VAL A 68 14.42 9.03 -2.18
CA VAL A 68 13.33 9.69 -2.93
C VAL A 68 13.07 8.90 -4.20
N ALA A 69 11.83 8.45 -4.40
CA ALA A 69 11.47 7.67 -5.57
C ALA A 69 11.56 8.51 -6.85
N HIS A 70 11.91 7.86 -7.96
CA HIS A 70 11.73 8.45 -9.28
C HIS A 70 10.24 8.59 -9.59
N PRO A 71 9.79 9.73 -10.15
CA PRO A 71 8.41 9.88 -10.59
C PRO A 71 8.07 8.74 -11.56
N PRO A 72 6.93 8.07 -11.38
CA PRO A 72 6.67 6.81 -12.05
C PRO A 72 6.53 7.05 -13.55
N ALA A 73 7.49 6.57 -14.34
CA ALA A 73 7.25 6.36 -15.76
C ALA A 73 6.42 5.07 -15.89
N VAL A 74 6.97 3.92 -15.55
CA VAL A 74 6.25 2.66 -15.36
C VAL A 74 7.10 1.87 -14.38
N ARG A 75 6.54 1.44 -13.25
CA ARG A 75 7.28 0.59 -12.31
C ARG A 75 7.14 -0.86 -12.77
N THR A 76 8.21 -1.41 -13.31
CA THR A 76 8.33 -2.86 -13.48
C THR A 76 8.29 -3.48 -12.08
N LEU A 77 7.44 -4.50 -11.88
CA LEU A 77 7.50 -5.32 -10.67
C LEU A 77 8.94 -5.82 -10.53
N THR A 78 9.59 -5.48 -9.42
CA THR A 78 11.05 -5.61 -9.24
C THR A 78 11.57 -7.02 -9.50
N ASN A 79 10.72 -8.04 -9.33
CA ASN A 79 10.91 -9.39 -9.89
C ASN A 79 9.60 -10.21 -9.75
N ALA A 80 8.99 -10.66 -10.85
CA ALA A 80 7.77 -11.49 -10.83
C ALA A 80 8.01 -12.94 -10.36
N ASP A 81 9.27 -13.41 -10.36
CA ASP A 81 9.66 -14.77 -9.99
C ASP A 81 9.94 -14.93 -8.48
N LEU A 82 9.88 -13.85 -7.71
CA LEU A 82 9.99 -13.92 -6.25
C LEU A 82 8.67 -14.35 -5.60
N PRO A 83 8.70 -14.88 -4.35
CA PRO A 83 7.50 -15.16 -3.59
C PRO A 83 6.60 -13.92 -3.50
N TRP A 84 5.44 -14.00 -4.14
CA TRP A 84 4.49 -12.90 -4.29
C TRP A 84 3.10 -13.30 -3.75
N PRO A 85 2.36 -12.39 -3.12
CA PRO A 85 2.77 -11.03 -2.73
C PRO A 85 3.73 -11.02 -1.53
N TYR A 86 4.60 -10.02 -1.42
CA TYR A 86 5.51 -9.90 -0.28
C TYR A 86 4.74 -9.54 1.00
N SER A 87 3.73 -8.68 0.86
CA SER A 87 2.75 -8.43 1.90
C SER A 87 1.42 -8.03 1.28
N SER A 88 0.33 -8.20 2.03
CA SER A 88 -1.00 -7.81 1.62
C SER A 88 -1.74 -7.08 2.75
N GLU A 89 -2.64 -6.19 2.38
CA GLU A 89 -3.54 -5.50 3.30
C GLU A 89 -4.97 -5.48 2.77
N THR A 90 -5.92 -5.91 3.58
CA THR A 90 -7.35 -5.81 3.25
C THR A 90 -7.82 -4.37 3.43
N THR A 91 -8.28 -3.74 2.35
CA THR A 91 -8.67 -2.33 2.32
C THR A 91 -10.19 -2.12 2.31
N ASP A 92 -10.97 -3.11 1.88
CA ASP A 92 -12.43 -3.07 1.91
C ASP A 92 -13.02 -4.47 2.06
N THR A 93 -13.98 -4.65 2.97
CA THR A 93 -14.73 -5.91 3.15
C THR A 93 -16.24 -5.73 3.10
N ARG A 94 -16.72 -4.54 2.71
CA ARG A 94 -18.13 -4.18 2.78
C ARG A 94 -18.96 -5.04 1.81
N PRO A 95 -20.02 -5.71 2.27
CA PRO A 95 -20.94 -6.42 1.39
C PRO A 95 -21.60 -5.47 0.38
N ARG A 96 -21.87 -5.96 -0.83
CA ARG A 96 -22.50 -5.16 -1.89
C ARG A 96 -23.51 -6.01 -2.68
N PRO A 97 -24.59 -5.42 -3.21
CA PRO A 97 -25.54 -6.14 -4.06
C PRO A 97 -24.87 -6.59 -5.36
N ALA A 98 -25.23 -7.77 -5.84
CA ALA A 98 -24.76 -8.30 -7.11
C ALA A 98 -25.24 -7.40 -8.26
N THR A 99 -24.29 -6.81 -8.99
CA THR A 99 -24.57 -6.21 -10.30
C THR A 99 -25.03 -7.29 -11.27
N GLU A 100 -25.60 -6.91 -12.42
CA GLU A 100 -26.00 -7.89 -13.44
C GLU A 100 -24.84 -8.78 -13.88
N GLU A 101 -23.66 -8.20 -14.10
CA GLU A 101 -22.44 -8.94 -14.47
C GLU A 101 -22.02 -9.92 -13.38
N LEU A 102 -21.92 -9.48 -12.13
CA LEU A 102 -21.53 -10.34 -11.01
C LEU A 102 -22.56 -11.43 -10.75
N ALA A 103 -23.85 -11.10 -10.90
CA ALA A 103 -24.94 -12.05 -10.75
C ALA A 103 -24.85 -13.17 -11.78
N ALA A 104 -24.60 -12.82 -13.06
CA ALA A 104 -24.39 -13.78 -14.13
C ALA A 104 -23.15 -14.67 -13.87
N ARG A 105 -22.01 -14.06 -13.49
CA ARG A 105 -20.76 -14.79 -13.22
C ARG A 105 -20.82 -15.74 -12.03
N LEU A 106 -21.61 -15.39 -11.01
CA LEU A 106 -21.73 -16.18 -9.77
C LEU A 106 -22.98 -17.08 -9.77
N GLY A 107 -23.81 -17.05 -10.81
CA GLY A 107 -25.04 -17.84 -10.89
C GLY A 107 -26.08 -17.46 -9.82
N VAL A 108 -26.22 -16.17 -9.53
CA VAL A 108 -27.19 -15.64 -8.54
C VAL A 108 -28.14 -14.64 -9.18
N ARG A 109 -29.19 -14.24 -8.45
CA ARG A 109 -30.08 -13.17 -8.90
C ARG A 109 -29.41 -11.79 -8.73
N PRO A 110 -29.60 -10.84 -9.66
CA PRO A 110 -29.21 -9.45 -9.45
C PRO A 110 -29.78 -8.90 -8.13
N GLY A 111 -29.01 -8.05 -7.45
CA GLY A 111 -29.37 -7.47 -6.16
C GLY A 111 -29.12 -8.36 -4.94
N VAL A 112 -28.78 -9.65 -5.11
CA VAL A 112 -28.38 -10.51 -3.98
C VAL A 112 -27.14 -9.95 -3.31
N MET A 113 -27.15 -9.85 -1.98
CA MET A 113 -25.99 -9.39 -1.22
C MET A 113 -24.82 -10.38 -1.33
N LEU A 114 -23.70 -9.89 -1.85
CA LEU A 114 -22.44 -10.60 -1.96
C LEU A 114 -21.50 -10.13 -0.86
N HIS A 115 -20.69 -11.05 -0.35
CA HIS A 115 -19.46 -10.68 0.33
C HIS A 115 -18.46 -10.18 -0.70
N HIS A 116 -17.65 -9.21 -0.29
CA HIS A 116 -16.65 -8.57 -1.12
C HIS A 116 -15.41 -8.35 -0.27
N GLU A 117 -14.24 -8.54 -0.86
CA GLU A 117 -12.95 -8.24 -0.26
C GLU A 117 -12.06 -7.58 -1.30
N THR A 118 -11.50 -6.41 -0.99
CA THR A 118 -10.41 -5.80 -1.74
C THR A 118 -9.14 -5.89 -0.93
N VAL A 119 -8.12 -6.49 -1.53
CA VAL A 119 -6.79 -6.67 -0.96
C VAL A 119 -5.79 -5.91 -1.81
N GLU A 120 -5.01 -5.03 -1.18
CA GLU A 120 -3.86 -4.40 -1.79
C GLU A 120 -2.63 -5.29 -1.57
N CYS A 121 -1.97 -5.67 -2.66
CA CYS A 121 -0.76 -6.48 -2.65
C CYS A 121 0.46 -5.59 -2.89
N LEU A 122 1.45 -5.69 -2.01
CA LEU A 122 2.66 -4.87 -2.06
C LEU A 122 3.85 -5.68 -2.59
N ASP A 123 4.73 -4.99 -3.32
CA ASP A 123 6.04 -5.52 -3.70
C ASP A 123 7.02 -5.51 -2.50
N PRO A 124 8.24 -6.06 -2.65
CA PRO A 124 9.26 -6.02 -1.59
C PRO A 124 9.69 -4.62 -1.12
N GLY A 125 9.49 -3.59 -1.95
CA GLY A 125 9.72 -2.18 -1.62
C GLY A 125 8.58 -1.57 -0.77
N GLY A 126 7.46 -2.28 -0.63
CA GLY A 126 6.27 -1.81 0.07
C GLY A 126 5.38 -0.93 -0.80
N HIS A 127 5.56 -0.97 -2.12
CA HIS A 127 4.75 -0.24 -3.08
C HIS A 127 3.55 -1.06 -3.53
N SER A 128 2.42 -0.40 -3.79
CA SER A 128 1.23 -1.05 -4.31
C SER A 128 1.49 -1.61 -5.71
N ALA A 129 1.46 -2.93 -5.81
CA ALA A 129 1.73 -3.67 -7.05
C ALA A 129 0.43 -4.11 -7.74
N MET A 130 -0.56 -4.54 -6.96
CA MET A 130 -1.84 -5.04 -7.47
C MET A 130 -2.96 -4.79 -6.47
N ILE A 131 -4.18 -4.60 -6.98
CA ILE A 131 -5.40 -4.63 -6.19
C ILE A 131 -6.20 -5.87 -6.62
N VAL A 132 -6.52 -6.74 -5.67
CA VAL A 132 -7.31 -7.95 -5.87
C VAL A 132 -8.69 -7.76 -5.25
N SER A 133 -9.74 -7.75 -6.08
CA SER A 133 -11.13 -7.74 -5.60
C SER A 133 -11.76 -9.11 -5.76
N SER A 134 -12.13 -9.73 -4.65
CA SER A 134 -12.81 -11.03 -4.58
C SER A 134 -14.28 -10.85 -4.22
N TRP A 135 -15.14 -11.67 -4.83
CA TRP A 135 -16.58 -11.65 -4.65
C TRP A 135 -17.10 -13.07 -4.43
N TRP A 136 -17.94 -13.27 -3.42
CA TRP A 136 -18.52 -14.58 -3.15
C TRP A 136 -19.87 -14.49 -2.44
N ARG A 137 -20.63 -15.59 -2.49
CA ARG A 137 -21.87 -15.77 -1.73
C ARG A 137 -21.67 -16.88 -0.70
N GLY A 138 -22.11 -16.64 0.53
CA GLY A 138 -21.99 -17.60 1.63
C GLY A 138 -20.56 -17.64 2.21
N GLN A 139 -20.15 -18.81 2.69
CA GLN A 139 -18.83 -19.00 3.31
C GLN A 139 -17.74 -19.17 2.25
N ARG A 140 -16.66 -18.40 2.37
CA ARG A 140 -15.48 -18.55 1.51
C ARG A 140 -14.75 -19.83 1.91
N ARG A 141 -14.59 -20.75 0.97
CA ARG A 141 -13.78 -21.95 1.17
C ARG A 141 -12.34 -21.67 0.70
N PRO A 142 -11.31 -22.04 1.47
CA PRO A 142 -9.95 -22.02 0.96
C PRO A 142 -9.88 -22.94 -0.24
N HIS A 143 -9.31 -22.46 -1.34
CA HIS A 143 -8.96 -23.34 -2.45
C HIS A 143 -7.70 -24.11 -2.05
N ALA A 144 -7.84 -25.40 -1.73
CA ALA A 144 -6.69 -26.27 -1.56
C ALA A 144 -6.07 -26.50 -2.94
N SER A 145 -4.91 -25.88 -3.19
CA SER A 145 -4.09 -26.22 -4.35
C SER A 145 -3.41 -27.56 -4.02
N HIS A 146 -3.72 -28.61 -4.80
CA HIS A 146 -3.12 -29.93 -4.68
C HIS A 146 -1.77 -29.99 -5.39
#